data_AF-A0A6I7PML1-F1
#
_entry.id   AF-A0A6I7PML1-F1
#
_cell.length_a   1.000
_cell.length_b   1.000
_cell.length_c   1.000
_cell.angle_alpha   90.00
_cell.angle_beta   90.00
_cell.angle_gamma   90.00
#
_symmetry.space_group_name_H-M   'P 1'
#
loop_
_entity.id
_entity.type
_entity.pdbx_description
1 polymer ?
#
loop_
_entity_poly.entity_id
_entity_poly.type
_entity_poly.pdbx_seq_one_letter_code
_entity_poly.pdbx_strand_id
1 'polypeptide(L)'
;MRAERARAWDDLFRNNIALILRAQSAAAAGDRDALAADLRDLAERAPELRDNAAYTRDLLAALPPADAAKAQSLAREYRAALLAELRARAGDDREALAALVTRERVEAFGRELRRAYERTLLADSAEFEALLETLDLTPEQQATVRRAVTDYAQKNILNTATPEDRAKLVQTLRETLTHSQWRTLLNQRFGANN
;
A
#
# COMPACT_ATOMS: atom_id res chain seq x y z
N MET A 1 15.93 4.36 -6.26
CA MET A 1 15.72 2.92 -5.98
C MET A 1 14.95 2.52 -4.74
N ARG A 2 15.42 2.71 -3.48
CA ARG A 2 14.58 2.38 -2.30
C ARG A 2 13.23 3.10 -2.34
N ALA A 3 13.26 4.38 -2.74
CA ALA A 3 12.07 5.18 -2.97
C ALA A 3 11.20 4.68 -4.14
N GLU A 4 11.79 4.16 -5.21
CA GLU A 4 11.04 3.65 -6.38
C GLU A 4 10.32 2.35 -6.05
N ARG A 5 10.98 1.42 -5.33
CA ARG A 5 10.34 0.19 -4.88
C ARG A 5 9.28 0.45 -3.82
N ALA A 6 9.51 1.40 -2.91
CA ALA A 6 8.50 1.83 -1.96
C ALA A 6 7.28 2.45 -2.68
N ARG A 7 7.50 3.30 -3.68
CA ARG A 7 6.43 3.83 -4.55
C ARG A 7 5.69 2.73 -5.29
N ALA A 8 6.37 1.74 -5.86
CA ALA A 8 5.71 0.61 -6.51
C ALA A 8 4.80 -0.17 -5.55
N TRP A 9 5.21 -0.33 -4.28
CA TRP A 9 4.35 -0.89 -3.23
C TRP A 9 3.15 0.00 -2.90
N ASP A 10 3.37 1.31 -2.79
CA ASP A 10 2.30 2.28 -2.50
C ASP A 10 1.30 2.34 -3.66
N ASP A 11 1.77 2.32 -4.91
CA ASP A 11 0.97 2.28 -6.13
C ASP A 11 0.21 0.96 -6.26
N LEU A 12 0.86 -0.18 -5.98
CA LEU A 12 0.21 -1.48 -5.94
C LEU A 12 -0.93 -1.47 -4.92
N PHE A 13 -0.71 -0.91 -3.72
CA PHE A 13 -1.75 -0.77 -2.71
C PHE A 13 -2.91 0.10 -3.20
N ARG A 14 -2.64 1.36 -3.59
CA ARG A 14 -3.64 2.37 -3.98
C ARG A 14 -4.52 1.90 -5.14
N ASN A 15 -3.90 1.27 -6.14
CA ASN A 15 -4.61 0.90 -7.37
C ASN A 15 -5.33 -0.46 -7.26
N ASN A 16 -5.13 -1.22 -6.18
CA ASN A 16 -5.64 -2.59 -6.07
C ASN A 16 -6.33 -2.89 -4.73
N ILE A 17 -6.86 -1.87 -4.05
CA ILE A 17 -7.56 -2.01 -2.76
C ILE A 17 -8.65 -3.10 -2.80
N ALA A 18 -9.45 -3.14 -3.87
CA ALA A 18 -10.50 -4.16 -4.03
C ALA A 18 -9.94 -5.60 -4.06
N LEU A 19 -8.81 -5.81 -4.75
CA LEU A 19 -8.16 -7.12 -4.83
C LEU A 19 -7.51 -7.50 -3.49
N ILE A 20 -6.96 -6.54 -2.76
CA ILE A 20 -6.40 -6.74 -1.42
C ILE A 20 -7.50 -7.13 -0.42
N LEU A 21 -8.66 -6.47 -0.47
CA LEU A 21 -9.80 -6.79 0.40
C LEU A 21 -10.43 -8.15 0.07
N ARG A 22 -10.43 -8.56 -1.20
CA ARG A 22 -10.78 -9.93 -1.60
C ARG A 22 -9.79 -10.94 -1.05
N ALA A 23 -8.49 -10.71 -1.21
CA ALA A 23 -7.45 -11.57 -0.65
C ALA A 23 -7.58 -11.70 0.88
N GLN A 24 -7.85 -10.59 1.58
CA GLN A 24 -8.10 -10.60 3.02
C GLN A 24 -9.33 -11.44 3.38
N SER A 25 -10.43 -11.28 2.64
CA SER A 25 -11.65 -12.06 2.85
C SER A 25 -11.43 -13.56 2.62
N ALA A 26 -10.71 -13.93 1.55
CA ALA A 26 -10.32 -15.31 1.27
C ALA A 26 -9.45 -15.91 2.39
N ALA A 27 -8.47 -15.15 2.87
CA ALA A 27 -7.64 -15.55 4.01
C ALA A 27 -8.47 -15.76 5.28
N ALA A 28 -9.41 -14.87 5.59
CA ALA A 28 -10.29 -14.97 6.76
C ALA A 28 -11.25 -16.16 6.67
N ALA A 29 -11.73 -16.49 5.46
CA ALA A 29 -12.56 -17.65 5.19
C ALA A 29 -11.78 -18.98 5.15
N GLY A 30 -10.44 -18.93 5.16
CA GLY A 30 -9.59 -20.12 4.98
C GLY A 30 -9.55 -20.65 3.54
N ASP A 31 -10.06 -19.89 2.57
CA ASP A 31 -10.05 -20.24 1.15
C ASP A 31 -8.66 -19.95 0.54
N ARG A 32 -7.80 -20.97 0.57
CA ARG A 32 -6.41 -20.86 0.12
C ARG A 32 -6.27 -20.69 -1.39
N ASP A 33 -7.19 -21.25 -2.17
CA ASP A 33 -7.14 -21.20 -3.63
C ASP A 33 -7.51 -19.81 -4.12
N ALA A 34 -8.58 -19.22 -3.58
CA ALA A 34 -8.95 -17.84 -3.87
C ALA A 34 -7.87 -16.85 -3.41
N LEU A 35 -7.31 -17.06 -2.21
CA LEU A 35 -6.20 -16.24 -1.71
C LEU A 35 -4.98 -16.33 -2.65
N ALA A 36 -4.59 -17.53 -3.07
CA ALA A 36 -3.45 -17.73 -3.96
C ALA A 36 -3.68 -17.09 -5.33
N ALA A 37 -4.91 -17.14 -5.86
CA ALA A 37 -5.29 -16.46 -7.09
C ALA A 37 -5.17 -14.94 -6.94
N ASP A 38 -5.76 -14.33 -5.91
CA ASP A 38 -5.72 -12.89 -5.71
C ASP A 38 -4.29 -12.36 -5.48
N LEU A 39 -3.45 -13.12 -4.76
CA LEU A 39 -2.03 -12.78 -4.57
C LEU A 39 -1.22 -12.91 -5.87
N ARG A 40 -1.55 -13.88 -6.73
CA ARG A 40 -0.92 -14.01 -8.04
C ARG A 40 -1.26 -12.80 -8.91
N ASP A 41 -2.53 -12.42 -8.96
CA ASP A 41 -3.01 -11.25 -9.69
C ASP A 41 -2.35 -9.96 -9.19
N LEU A 42 -2.22 -9.78 -7.87
CA LEU A 42 -1.48 -8.65 -7.29
C LEU A 42 -0.02 -8.65 -7.76
N ALA A 43 0.64 -9.80 -7.71
CA ALA A 43 2.01 -9.91 -8.15
C ALA A 43 2.17 -9.63 -9.65
N GLU A 44 1.17 -9.95 -10.50
CA GLU A 44 1.22 -9.69 -11.96
C GLU A 44 1.14 -8.21 -12.28
N ARG A 45 0.49 -7.43 -11.42
CA ARG A 45 0.33 -5.98 -11.57
C ARG A 45 1.53 -5.16 -11.12
N ALA A 46 2.51 -5.79 -10.47
CA ALA A 46 3.75 -5.15 -10.04
C ALA A 46 4.98 -6.03 -10.34
N PRO A 47 5.30 -6.26 -11.63
CA PRO A 47 6.44 -7.09 -12.03
C PRO A 47 7.78 -6.60 -11.47
N GLU A 48 7.95 -5.30 -11.26
CA GLU A 48 9.11 -4.68 -10.62
C GLU A 48 9.31 -5.13 -9.17
N LEU A 49 8.25 -5.57 -8.48
CA LEU A 49 8.35 -6.15 -7.15
C LEU A 49 8.82 -7.61 -7.19
N ARG A 50 8.73 -8.29 -8.33
CA ARG A 50 9.19 -9.69 -8.48
C ARG A 50 10.70 -9.81 -8.65
N ASP A 51 11.36 -8.81 -9.26
CA ASP A 51 12.81 -8.84 -9.49
C ASP A 51 13.60 -8.49 -8.23
N ASN A 52 13.63 -9.44 -7.29
CA ASN A 52 14.43 -9.33 -6.08
C ASN A 52 15.93 -9.36 -6.37
N ALA A 53 16.37 -9.91 -7.51
CA ALA A 53 17.77 -10.04 -7.85
C ALA A 53 18.36 -8.69 -8.28
N ALA A 54 17.69 -7.98 -9.19
CA ALA A 54 18.05 -6.61 -9.55
C ALA A 54 18.00 -5.69 -8.33
N TYR A 55 16.92 -5.74 -7.54
CA TYR A 55 16.82 -4.93 -6.33
C TYR A 55 17.96 -5.19 -5.34
N THR A 56 18.30 -6.47 -5.10
CA THR A 56 19.39 -6.81 -4.18
C THR A 56 20.73 -6.32 -4.73
N ARG A 57 21.02 -6.56 -6.02
CA ARG A 57 22.26 -6.11 -6.67
C ARG A 57 22.42 -4.60 -6.51
N ASP A 58 21.37 -3.86 -6.81
CA ASP A 58 21.44 -2.42 -6.84
C ASP A 58 21.46 -1.81 -5.42
N LEU A 59 20.78 -2.45 -4.45
CA LEU A 59 20.89 -2.13 -3.03
C LEU A 59 22.34 -2.28 -2.54
N LEU A 60 23.01 -3.36 -2.94
CA LEU A 60 24.39 -3.62 -2.57
C LEU A 60 25.35 -2.66 -3.27
N ALA A 61 25.06 -2.26 -4.51
CA ALA A 61 25.85 -1.27 -5.26
C ALA A 61 25.83 0.14 -4.64
N ALA A 62 24.77 0.47 -3.88
CA ALA A 62 24.66 1.74 -3.17
C ALA A 62 25.43 1.79 -1.83
N LEU A 63 26.04 0.68 -1.39
CA LEU A 63 26.78 0.59 -0.13
C LEU A 63 28.30 0.63 -0.38
N PRO A 64 29.10 1.10 0.59
CA PRO A 64 30.54 0.89 0.57
C PRO A 64 30.89 -0.61 0.42
N PRO A 65 31.99 -0.99 -0.26
CA PRO A 65 32.29 -2.40 -0.54
C PRO A 65 32.32 -3.31 0.69
N ALA A 66 32.86 -2.82 1.81
CA ALA A 66 32.89 -3.57 3.06
C ALA A 66 31.48 -3.82 3.64
N ASP A 67 30.60 -2.82 3.58
CA ASP A 67 29.22 -2.93 4.06
C ASP A 67 28.36 -3.79 3.12
N ALA A 68 28.59 -3.70 1.81
CA ALA A 68 27.93 -4.56 0.83
C ALA A 68 28.28 -6.04 1.07
N ALA A 69 29.56 -6.36 1.30
CA ALA A 69 30.00 -7.72 1.62
C ALA A 69 29.35 -8.23 2.93
N LYS A 70 29.31 -7.38 3.96
CA LYS A 70 28.66 -7.70 5.24
C LYS A 70 27.15 -7.93 5.08
N ALA A 71 26.45 -7.05 4.37
CA ALA A 71 25.02 -7.17 4.10
C ALA A 71 24.71 -8.45 3.31
N GLN A 72 25.53 -8.80 2.33
CA GLN A 72 25.39 -10.05 1.59
C GLN A 72 25.60 -11.28 2.48
N SER A 73 26.58 -11.26 3.39
CA SER A 73 26.78 -12.35 4.35
C SER A 73 25.56 -12.53 5.24
N LEU A 74 25.09 -11.45 5.87
CA LEU A 74 23.92 -11.47 6.75
C LEU A 74 22.66 -11.97 6.02
N ALA A 75 22.45 -11.55 4.77
CA ALA A 75 21.31 -12.01 3.98
C ALA A 75 21.39 -13.52 3.66
N ARG A 76 22.59 -14.06 3.42
CA ARG A 76 22.79 -15.51 3.21
C ARG A 76 22.58 -16.29 4.51
N GLU A 77 23.16 -15.82 5.61
CA GLU A 77 23.03 -16.43 6.93
C GLU A 77 21.56 -16.47 7.37
N TYR A 78 20.84 -15.36 7.22
CA TYR A 78 19.40 -15.30 7.50
C TYR A 78 18.60 -16.29 6.66
N ARG A 79 18.83 -16.36 5.34
CA ARG A 79 18.13 -17.31 4.46
C ARG A 79 18.44 -18.77 4.82
N ALA A 80 19.68 -19.06 5.18
CA ALA A 80 20.09 -20.40 5.60
C ALA A 80 19.41 -20.79 6.93
N ALA A 81 19.40 -19.89 7.90
CA ALA A 81 18.73 -20.09 9.19
C ALA A 81 17.22 -20.29 9.04
N LEU A 82 16.57 -19.43 8.26
CA LEU A 82 15.14 -19.55 7.96
C LEU A 82 14.83 -20.90 7.29
N LEU A 83 15.59 -21.29 6.26
CA LEU A 83 15.35 -22.56 5.59
C LEU A 83 15.63 -23.78 6.50
N ALA A 84 16.60 -23.68 7.41
CA ALA A 84 16.86 -24.71 8.41
C ALA A 84 15.68 -24.84 9.39
N GLU A 85 15.10 -23.73 9.85
CA GLU A 85 13.91 -23.73 10.70
C GLU A 85 12.71 -24.37 9.97
N LEU A 86 12.46 -23.97 8.72
CA LEU A 86 11.36 -24.53 7.94
C LEU A 86 11.53 -26.03 7.69
N ARG A 87 12.77 -26.50 7.45
CA ARG A 87 13.08 -27.94 7.35
C ARG A 87 12.85 -28.67 8.65
N ALA A 88 13.27 -28.10 9.79
CA ALA A 88 13.03 -28.71 11.09
C ALA A 88 11.52 -28.88 11.38
N ARG A 89 10.69 -27.95 10.89
CA ARG A 89 9.21 -28.03 11.00
C ARG A 89 8.59 -29.01 10.02
N ALA A 90 9.11 -29.12 8.80
CA ALA A 90 8.62 -30.03 7.77
C ALA A 90 9.07 -31.49 7.97
N GLY A 91 10.21 -31.71 8.63
CA GLY A 91 10.88 -32.99 8.65
C GLY A 91 11.40 -33.36 7.25
N ASP A 92 11.24 -34.62 6.87
CA ASP A 92 11.66 -35.15 5.56
C ASP A 92 10.61 -34.95 4.45
N ASP A 93 9.46 -34.36 4.78
CA ASP A 93 8.39 -34.10 3.81
C ASP A 93 8.71 -32.87 2.95
N ARG A 94 9.01 -33.13 1.68
CA ARG A 94 9.32 -32.09 0.68
C ARG A 94 8.11 -31.23 0.32
N GLU A 95 6.91 -31.79 0.34
CA GLU A 95 5.68 -31.06 0.03
C GLU A 95 5.33 -30.12 1.18
N ALA A 96 5.44 -30.60 2.42
CA ALA A 96 5.29 -29.78 3.61
C ALA A 96 6.30 -28.61 3.64
N LEU A 97 7.56 -28.87 3.28
CA LEU A 97 8.58 -27.82 3.17
C LEU A 97 8.21 -26.76 2.11
N ALA A 98 7.76 -27.20 0.93
CA ALA A 98 7.35 -26.29 -0.14
C ALA A 98 6.16 -25.41 0.28
N ALA A 99 5.18 -25.98 0.99
CA ALA A 99 4.04 -25.25 1.55
C ALA A 99 4.48 -24.21 2.58
N LEU A 100 5.41 -24.57 3.48
CA LEU A 100 5.96 -23.64 4.49
C LEU A 100 6.74 -22.49 3.86
N VAL A 101 7.58 -22.76 2.86
CA VAL A 101 8.31 -21.72 2.11
C VAL A 101 7.34 -20.77 1.41
N THR A 102 6.28 -21.31 0.80
CA THR A 102 5.25 -20.51 0.15
C THR A 102 4.53 -19.62 1.15
N ARG A 103 4.16 -20.17 2.31
CA ARG A 103 3.53 -19.42 3.40
C ARG A 103 4.41 -18.26 3.86
N GLU A 104 5.70 -18.48 4.12
CA GLU A 104 6.61 -17.41 4.54
C GLU A 104 6.69 -16.29 3.49
N ARG A 105 6.72 -16.63 2.20
CA ARG A 105 6.70 -15.62 1.13
C ARG A 105 5.43 -14.79 1.13
N VAL A 106 4.28 -15.44 1.32
CA VAL A 106 2.98 -14.75 1.42
C VAL A 106 2.94 -13.85 2.64
N GLU A 107 3.41 -14.31 3.80
CA GLU A 107 3.47 -13.51 5.02
C GLU A 107 4.42 -12.31 4.85
N ALA A 108 5.58 -12.50 4.23
CA ALA A 108 6.51 -11.41 3.91
C ALA A 108 5.88 -10.37 2.97
N PHE A 109 5.18 -10.81 1.92
CA PHE A 109 4.42 -9.94 1.04
C PHE A 109 3.36 -9.15 1.80
N GLY A 110 2.59 -9.81 2.67
CA GLY A 110 1.57 -9.17 3.51
C GLY A 110 2.14 -8.12 4.47
N ARG A 111 3.34 -8.34 5.03
CA ARG A 111 4.03 -7.35 5.86
C ARG A 111 4.42 -6.10 5.07
N GLU A 112 4.94 -6.25 3.86
CA GLU A 112 5.26 -5.11 3.00
C GLU A 112 4.02 -4.35 2.54
N LEU A 113 2.94 -5.07 2.21
CA LEU A 113 1.66 -4.47 1.86
C LEU A 113 1.08 -3.66 3.02
N ARG A 114 1.16 -4.18 4.26
CA ARG A 114 0.74 -3.43 5.47
C ARG A 114 1.57 -2.16 5.65
N ARG A 115 2.88 -2.22 5.46
CA ARG A 115 3.75 -1.04 5.52
C ARG A 115 3.38 -0.01 4.45
N ALA A 116 3.04 -0.45 3.24
CA ALA A 116 2.59 0.42 2.16
C ALA A 116 1.25 1.08 2.48
N TYR A 117 0.31 0.33 3.07
CA TYR A 117 -0.94 0.87 3.59
C TYR A 117 -0.70 1.95 4.65
N GLU A 118 0.11 1.65 5.68
CA GLU A 118 0.42 2.60 6.76
C GLU A 118 1.05 3.89 6.21
N ARG A 119 2.02 3.78 5.29
CA ARG A 119 2.62 4.96 4.62
C ARG A 119 1.59 5.75 3.82
N THR A 120 0.76 5.06 3.04
CA THR A 120 -0.27 5.67 2.19
C THR A 120 -1.29 6.41 3.05
N LEU A 121 -1.78 5.78 4.11
CA LEU A 121 -2.72 6.38 5.04
C LEU A 121 -2.14 7.61 5.74
N LEU A 122 -0.89 7.53 6.20
CA LEU A 122 -0.19 8.65 6.85
C LEU A 122 0.05 9.81 5.88
N ALA A 123 0.47 9.52 4.65
CA ALA A 123 0.67 10.52 3.61
C ALA A 123 -0.65 11.21 3.24
N ASP A 124 -1.70 10.44 2.99
CA ASP A 124 -3.02 10.97 2.62
C ASP A 124 -3.62 11.79 3.77
N SER A 125 -3.37 11.39 5.02
CA SER A 125 -3.77 12.16 6.19
C SER A 125 -3.00 13.48 6.28
N ALA A 126 -1.68 13.46 6.14
CA ALA A 126 -0.87 14.68 6.19
C ALA A 126 -1.19 15.66 5.05
N GLU A 127 -1.41 15.16 3.83
CA GLU A 127 -1.86 15.97 2.69
C GLU A 127 -3.24 16.58 2.94
N PHE A 128 -4.16 15.80 3.53
CA PHE A 128 -5.48 16.29 3.88
C PHE A 128 -5.44 17.36 4.98
N GLU A 129 -4.63 17.17 6.03
CA GLU A 129 -4.41 18.17 7.08
C GLU A 129 -3.84 19.47 6.51
N ALA A 130 -2.78 19.39 5.70
CA ALA A 130 -2.17 20.56 5.06
C ALA A 130 -3.14 21.30 4.13
N LEU A 131 -4.02 20.57 3.44
CA LEU A 131 -5.08 21.16 2.64
C LEU A 131 -6.08 21.92 3.52
N LEU A 132 -6.55 21.33 4.63
CA LEU A 132 -7.48 21.98 5.55
C LEU A 132 -6.87 23.25 6.16
N GLU A 133 -5.60 23.20 6.55
CA GLU A 133 -4.86 24.38 7.06
C GLU A 133 -4.76 25.48 6.01
N THR A 134 -4.47 25.13 4.75
CA THR A 134 -4.35 26.13 3.67
C THR A 134 -5.69 26.79 3.33
N LEU A 135 -6.80 26.11 3.59
CA LEU A 135 -8.13 26.64 3.34
C LEU A 135 -8.62 27.60 4.44
N ASP A 136 -7.89 27.72 5.56
CA ASP A 136 -8.26 28.61 6.68
C ASP A 136 -9.75 28.46 7.07
N LEU A 137 -10.15 27.21 7.30
CA LEU A 137 -11.54 26.85 7.59
C LEU A 137 -11.92 27.25 9.01
N THR A 138 -13.17 27.67 9.22
CA THR A 138 -13.70 27.72 10.60
C THR A 138 -13.78 26.30 11.19
N PRO A 139 -13.79 26.14 12.52
CA PRO A 139 -13.92 24.82 13.16
C PRO A 139 -15.14 24.02 12.66
N GLU A 140 -16.27 24.69 12.40
CA GLU A 140 -17.50 24.08 11.89
C GLU A 140 -17.37 23.63 10.43
N GLN A 141 -16.75 24.46 9.57
CA GLN A 141 -16.45 24.09 8.19
C GLN A 141 -15.51 22.88 8.15
N GLN A 142 -14.44 22.91 8.95
CA GLN A 142 -13.48 21.82 9.06
C GLN A 142 -14.15 20.52 9.51
N ALA A 143 -15.00 20.56 10.55
CA ALA A 143 -15.75 19.39 10.99
C ALA A 143 -16.65 18.82 9.88
N THR A 144 -17.29 19.69 9.11
CA THR A 144 -18.20 19.31 8.01
C THR A 144 -17.44 18.69 6.85
N VAL A 145 -16.33 19.30 6.42
CA VAL A 145 -15.44 18.78 5.37
C VAL A 145 -14.87 17.41 5.77
N ARG A 146 -14.38 17.27 7.01
CA ARG A 146 -13.87 15.99 7.52
C ARG A 146 -14.91 14.90 7.48
N ARG A 147 -16.14 15.19 7.94
CA ARG A 147 -17.24 14.23 7.91
C ARG A 147 -17.56 13.83 6.47
N ALA A 148 -17.73 14.79 5.57
CA ALA A 148 -18.06 14.53 4.17
C ALA A 148 -16.99 13.67 3.46
N VAL A 149 -15.71 13.97 3.67
CA VAL A 149 -14.59 13.20 3.11
C VAL A 149 -14.53 11.80 3.72
N THR A 150 -14.73 11.68 5.04
CA THR A 150 -14.75 10.38 5.73
C THR A 150 -15.90 9.50 5.24
N ASP A 151 -17.11 10.05 5.16
CA ASP A 151 -18.30 9.35 4.68
C ASP A 151 -18.10 8.89 3.23
N TYR A 152 -17.56 9.76 2.37
CA TYR A 152 -17.21 9.43 1.00
C TYR A 152 -16.16 8.32 0.94
N ALA A 153 -15.08 8.41 1.71
CA ALA A 153 -14.02 7.41 1.74
C ALA A 153 -14.56 6.05 2.21
N GLN A 154 -15.31 6.02 3.32
CA GLN A 154 -15.90 4.79 3.86
C GLN A 154 -16.85 4.11 2.88
N LYS A 155 -17.71 4.88 2.21
CA LYS A 155 -18.64 4.35 1.20
C LYS A 155 -17.91 3.79 -0.03
N ASN A 156 -16.70 4.31 -0.31
CA ASN A 156 -15.96 4.02 -1.54
C ASN A 156 -14.63 3.29 -1.31
N ILE A 157 -14.43 2.67 -0.14
CA ILE A 157 -13.24 1.89 0.22
C ILE A 157 -12.88 0.85 -0.86
N LEU A 158 -13.88 0.28 -1.53
CA LEU A 158 -13.69 -0.73 -2.58
C LEU A 158 -13.49 -0.14 -3.99
N ASN A 159 -13.18 1.16 -4.09
CA ASN A 159 -13.11 1.89 -5.35
C ASN A 159 -14.44 1.87 -6.13
N THR A 160 -15.56 1.76 -5.41
CA THR A 160 -16.93 1.72 -5.92
C THR A 160 -17.56 3.10 -6.09
N ALA A 161 -16.72 4.14 -6.16
CA ALA A 161 -17.16 5.52 -6.28
C ALA A 161 -18.05 5.74 -7.50
N THR A 162 -19.35 5.92 -7.23
CA THR A 162 -20.30 6.30 -8.27
C THR A 162 -20.15 7.79 -8.62
N PRO A 163 -20.55 8.21 -9.83
CA PRO A 163 -20.64 9.64 -10.17
C PRO A 163 -21.51 10.42 -9.19
N GLU A 164 -22.56 9.78 -8.64
CA GLU A 164 -23.46 10.36 -7.65
C GLU A 164 -22.74 10.65 -6.32
N ASP A 165 -21.92 9.71 -5.84
CA ASP A 165 -21.13 9.91 -4.61
C ASP A 165 -20.15 11.07 -4.75
N ARG A 166 -19.52 11.19 -5.92
CA ARG A 166 -18.62 12.29 -6.24
C ARG A 166 -19.37 13.61 -6.30
N ALA A 167 -20.52 13.63 -6.97
CA ALA A 167 -21.36 14.82 -7.07
C ALA A 167 -21.82 15.29 -5.68
N LYS A 168 -22.24 14.35 -4.82
CA LYS A 168 -22.64 14.64 -3.44
C LYS A 168 -21.50 15.24 -2.62
N LEU A 169 -20.30 14.64 -2.67
CA LEU A 169 -19.12 15.21 -2.00
C LEU A 169 -18.82 16.62 -2.50
N VAL A 170 -18.75 16.82 -3.82
CA VAL A 170 -18.49 18.13 -4.44
C VAL A 170 -19.54 19.16 -4.04
N GLN A 171 -20.81 18.78 -4.01
CA GLN A 171 -21.90 19.65 -3.57
C GLN A 171 -21.73 20.06 -2.11
N THR A 172 -21.48 19.12 -1.20
CA THR A 172 -21.27 19.43 0.22
C THR A 172 -20.07 20.36 0.42
N LEU A 173 -18.96 20.12 -0.28
CA LEU A 173 -17.80 21.02 -0.21
C LEU A 173 -18.13 22.42 -0.75
N ARG A 174 -18.86 22.51 -1.85
CA ARG A 174 -19.26 23.79 -2.45
C ARG A 174 -20.22 24.61 -1.57
N GLU A 175 -21.11 23.93 -0.84
CA GLU A 175 -22.04 24.57 0.09
C GLU A 175 -21.34 25.00 1.40
N THR A 176 -20.29 24.28 1.81
CA THR A 176 -19.56 24.54 3.05
C THR A 176 -18.48 25.62 2.88
N LEU A 177 -17.77 25.60 1.76
CA LEU A 177 -16.62 26.48 1.51
C LEU A 177 -17.06 27.82 0.92
N THR A 178 -16.38 28.89 1.32
CA THR A 178 -16.53 30.20 0.68
C THR A 178 -15.99 30.18 -0.75
N HIS A 179 -16.33 31.17 -1.56
CA HIS A 179 -15.87 31.24 -2.95
C HIS A 179 -14.34 31.27 -3.07
N SER A 180 -13.65 32.00 -2.19
CA SER A 180 -12.18 32.05 -2.16
C SER A 180 -11.58 30.70 -1.80
N GLN A 181 -12.09 30.05 -0.74
CA GLN A 181 -11.65 28.71 -0.32
C GLN A 181 -11.88 27.66 -1.40
N TRP A 182 -13.04 27.69 -2.07
CA TRP A 182 -13.35 26.82 -3.20
C TRP A 182 -12.35 27.00 -4.36
N ARG A 183 -12.00 28.25 -4.70
CA ARG A 183 -10.98 28.52 -5.71
C ARG A 183 -9.61 28.00 -5.30
N THR A 184 -9.21 28.18 -4.04
CA THR A 184 -7.94 27.66 -3.51
C THR A 184 -7.91 26.13 -3.60
N LEU A 185 -8.99 25.44 -3.22
CA LEU A 185 -9.12 23.99 -3.35
C LEU A 185 -8.96 23.54 -4.81
N LEU A 186 -9.66 24.19 -5.74
CA LEU A 186 -9.56 23.86 -7.16
C LEU A 186 -8.15 24.12 -7.71
N ASN A 187 -7.52 25.23 -7.33
CA ASN A 187 -6.17 25.55 -7.77
C ASN A 187 -5.14 24.54 -7.24
N GLN A 188 -5.25 24.12 -5.99
CA GLN A 188 -4.36 23.10 -5.44
C GLN A 188 -4.56 21.73 -6.10
N ARG A 189 -5.81 21.34 -6.40
CA ARG A 189 -6.08 20.00 -6.94
C ARG A 189 -5.94 19.89 -8.46
N PHE A 190 -6.21 20.96 -9.20
CA PHE A 190 -6.28 20.96 -10.66
C PHE A 190 -5.39 22.02 -11.34
N GLY A 191 -4.93 23.03 -10.59
CA GLY A 191 -4.18 24.17 -11.13
C GLY A 191 -2.67 24.00 -11.18
N ALA A 192 -2.08 22.98 -10.52
CA ALA A 192 -0.63 22.77 -10.47
C ALA A 192 0.01 22.19 -11.76
N ASN A 193 -0.75 22.06 -12.86
CA ASN A 193 -0.31 21.43 -14.12
C ASN A 193 -0.36 22.37 -15.35
N ASN A 194 -0.36 23.69 -15.18
CA ASN A 194 -0.16 24.66 -16.27
C ASN A 194 1.05 25.56 -16.01
#